data_AF-A0A2V6F4L9-F1
#
_entry.id   AF-A0A2V6F4L9-F1
#
_cell.length_a   1.000
_cell.length_b   1.000
_cell.length_c   1.000
_cell.angle_alpha   90.00
_cell.angle_beta   90.00
_cell.angle_gamma   90.00
#
_symmetry.space_group_name_H-M   'P 1'
#
loop_
_entity.id
_entity.type
_entity.pdbx_description
1 polymer ?
#
loop_
_entity_poly.entity_id
_entity_poly.type
_entity_poly.pdbx_seq_one_letter_code
_entity_poly.pdbx_strand_id
1 'polypeptide(L)'
;IKRAAELIDMRKHKGAHPRMGATDVCPFIPIGDADWKEAVTCAKELGKRVGEELKIPVYLYEKAARDPSRANLAVIREGEYEGFFDKIKKAEWQPDFGPNEFNAKAGATAIGAREFLIAYNVNLNTKSVRRANSVAFDVREQGRVKTLDGTPTGNPMVDAKGNPIRVPGMLKHVKAIGWYVEEYGIAQVSMNLTNIQETPLHAAFDACHESATRRGLRVTGSEIVGMVPKKCLVDAGRHFLQKQNWSEGAAEEELIDIAIRTMGLSELKPFDPKKKVIELKIEATTPKKSLVKMDLRRFCNETLSESPAPGGGSVAALMGALGVSLGGMVANLSAGKRGWEEKLRYFSDWAVKAQRLKDEMLSLVDEDTVAFNKVMAAFGLPRGTAKEKSARKAAIEAANKLAAEVPLRVMRTAAKAYDLLAEMAARGNPASISDVGVGLLAVRACIDGAGMNVRINVANLKDEKGKTSLSNKVQVFTEESEARFKEISKLVEKKLKG
;
A
#
# COMPACT_ATOMS: atom_id res chain seq x y z
N ILE A 1 10.13 16.51 -19.20
CA ILE A 1 11.45 17.19 -19.23
C ILE A 1 11.65 17.96 -20.53
N LYS A 2 11.80 17.32 -21.71
CA LYS A 2 11.98 18.01 -23.01
C LYS A 2 11.02 19.19 -23.22
N ARG A 3 9.71 18.93 -23.12
CA ARG A 3 8.68 19.98 -23.29
C ARG A 3 8.79 21.12 -22.27
N ALA A 4 9.21 20.83 -21.03
CA ALA A 4 9.42 21.86 -20.02
C ALA A 4 10.64 22.74 -20.37
N ALA A 5 11.74 22.15 -20.85
CA ALA A 5 12.91 22.91 -21.32
C ALA A 5 12.62 23.78 -22.55
N GLU A 6 11.63 23.40 -23.37
CA GLU A 6 11.14 24.20 -24.48
C GLU A 6 10.33 25.42 -24.00
N LEU A 7 9.38 25.18 -23.08
CA LEU A 7 8.35 26.15 -22.69
C LEU A 7 8.70 27.04 -21.50
N ILE A 8 9.57 26.58 -20.59
CA ILE A 8 9.93 27.30 -19.37
C ILE A 8 11.31 27.92 -19.55
N ASP A 9 11.43 29.21 -19.23
CA ASP A 9 12.68 29.94 -19.22
C ASP A 9 13.05 30.31 -17.78
N MET A 10 13.97 29.55 -17.19
CA MET A 10 14.38 29.72 -15.79
C MET A 10 15.00 31.09 -15.50
N ARG A 11 15.56 31.77 -16.51
CA ARG A 11 16.10 33.14 -16.39
C ARG A 11 15.04 34.16 -15.97
N LYS A 12 13.76 33.86 -16.25
CA LYS A 12 12.61 34.72 -15.92
C LYS A 12 11.79 34.17 -14.75
N HIS A 13 12.08 32.96 -14.28
CA HIS A 13 11.30 32.28 -13.27
C HIS A 13 11.71 32.68 -11.86
N LYS A 14 10.72 33.10 -11.04
CA LYS A 14 10.86 33.31 -9.60
C LYS A 14 9.73 32.58 -8.87
N GLY A 15 10.02 32.02 -7.71
CA GLY A 15 9.03 31.31 -6.90
C GLY A 15 9.48 31.22 -5.45
N ALA A 16 8.53 31.06 -4.53
CA ALA A 16 8.80 30.94 -3.10
C ALA A 16 9.44 29.59 -2.72
N HIS A 17 9.32 28.58 -3.58
CA HIS A 17 9.88 27.25 -3.34
C HIS A 17 11.27 27.13 -3.99
N PRO A 18 12.28 26.57 -3.28
CA PRO A 18 13.61 26.32 -3.84
C PRO A 18 13.56 25.52 -5.13
N ARG A 19 14.35 25.95 -6.12
CA ARG A 19 14.37 25.36 -7.48
C ARG A 19 15.74 25.54 -8.15
N MET A 20 16.16 24.57 -8.96
CA MET A 20 17.39 24.65 -9.76
C MET A 20 17.17 24.42 -11.25
N GLY A 21 15.96 24.08 -11.69
CA GLY A 21 15.65 23.89 -13.11
C GLY A 21 14.16 23.84 -13.45
N ALA A 22 13.87 23.95 -14.75
CA ALA A 22 12.52 23.90 -15.33
C ALA A 22 11.82 22.58 -15.05
N THR A 23 12.59 21.48 -15.04
CA THR A 23 12.22 20.28 -14.28
C THR A 23 13.23 20.13 -13.17
N ASP A 24 12.84 20.52 -11.96
CA ASP A 24 13.72 20.52 -10.81
C ASP A 24 14.06 19.10 -10.33
N VAL A 25 13.05 18.25 -10.16
CA VAL A 25 13.22 16.85 -9.74
C VAL A 25 12.27 15.91 -10.49
N CYS A 26 12.76 14.71 -10.86
CA CYS A 26 11.99 13.64 -11.48
C CYS A 26 12.27 12.30 -10.77
N PRO A 27 11.45 11.92 -9.76
CA PRO A 27 11.66 10.68 -9.03
C PRO A 27 10.91 9.49 -9.64
N PHE A 28 11.51 8.31 -9.52
CA PHE A 28 10.86 7.00 -9.65
C PHE A 28 10.58 6.46 -8.26
N ILE A 29 9.38 5.92 -8.07
CA ILE A 29 8.93 5.37 -6.78
C ILE A 29 8.33 4.00 -7.08
N PRO A 30 8.87 2.91 -6.52
CA PRO A 30 8.25 1.60 -6.67
C PRO A 30 6.90 1.57 -5.92
N ILE A 31 5.88 1.00 -6.56
CA ILE A 31 4.51 0.89 -6.02
C ILE A 31 4.05 -0.56 -6.18
N GLY A 32 3.40 -1.11 -5.15
CA GLY A 32 2.99 -2.52 -5.13
C GLY A 32 4.21 -3.43 -5.14
N ASP A 33 4.25 -4.37 -6.08
CA ASP A 33 5.31 -5.39 -6.19
C ASP A 33 6.51 -4.94 -7.05
N ALA A 34 6.58 -3.67 -7.44
CA ALA A 34 7.68 -3.15 -8.27
C ALA A 34 9.02 -3.17 -7.51
N ASP A 35 10.11 -3.56 -8.19
CA ASP A 35 11.44 -3.68 -7.57
C ASP A 35 12.14 -2.31 -7.48
N TRP A 36 12.80 -2.09 -6.36
CA TRP A 36 13.74 -0.99 -6.17
C TRP A 36 14.84 -0.95 -7.23
N LYS A 37 15.36 -2.12 -7.65
CA LYS A 37 16.40 -2.17 -8.70
C LYS A 37 15.89 -1.65 -10.03
N GLU A 38 14.65 -1.95 -10.38
CA GLU A 38 14.00 -1.43 -11.58
C GLU A 38 13.83 0.09 -11.49
N ALA A 39 13.33 0.61 -10.36
CA ALA A 39 13.18 2.05 -10.16
C ALA A 39 14.52 2.81 -10.27
N VAL A 40 15.60 2.27 -9.67
CA VAL A 40 16.95 2.84 -9.78
C VAL A 40 17.47 2.76 -11.22
N THR A 41 17.18 1.67 -11.93
CA THR A 41 17.59 1.50 -13.34
C THR A 41 16.89 2.52 -14.23
N CYS A 42 15.58 2.70 -14.08
CA CYS A 42 14.79 3.72 -14.78
C CYS A 42 15.34 5.14 -14.52
N ALA A 43 15.70 5.46 -13.27
CA ALA A 43 16.29 6.76 -12.92
C ALA A 43 17.61 7.00 -13.66
N LYS A 44 18.49 5.98 -13.71
CA LYS A 44 19.78 6.04 -14.40
C LYS A 44 19.61 6.17 -15.91
N GLU A 45 18.71 5.38 -16.50
CA GLU A 45 18.45 5.42 -17.94
C GLU A 45 17.85 6.77 -18.37
N LEU A 46 16.88 7.28 -17.62
CA LEU A 46 16.32 8.60 -17.88
C LEU A 46 17.38 9.70 -17.72
N GLY A 47 18.19 9.63 -16.66
CA GLY A 47 19.28 10.58 -16.42
C GLY A 47 20.28 10.65 -17.57
N LYS A 48 20.70 9.48 -18.06
CA LYS A 48 21.59 9.37 -19.22
C LYS A 48 20.97 10.04 -20.45
N ARG A 49 19.72 9.69 -20.79
CA ARG A 49 19.01 10.24 -21.95
C ARG A 49 18.80 11.75 -21.85
N VAL A 50 18.44 12.27 -20.68
CA VAL A 50 18.29 13.72 -20.46
C VAL A 50 19.62 14.44 -20.66
N GLY A 51 20.71 13.91 -20.10
CA GLY A 51 22.04 14.49 -20.27
C GLY A 51 22.53 14.47 -21.72
N GLU A 52 22.33 13.35 -22.41
CA GLU A 52 22.81 13.14 -23.78
C GLU A 52 21.96 13.84 -24.83
N GLU A 53 20.63 13.69 -24.77
CA GLU A 53 19.69 14.18 -25.79
C GLU A 53 19.32 15.65 -25.58
N LEU A 54 19.21 16.12 -24.33
CA LEU A 54 18.74 17.49 -24.03
C LEU A 54 19.84 18.44 -23.59
N LYS A 55 21.06 17.94 -23.34
CA LYS A 55 22.20 18.72 -22.84
C LYS A 55 21.86 19.50 -21.56
N ILE A 56 21.13 18.85 -20.65
CA ILE A 56 20.81 19.36 -19.31
C ILE A 56 21.68 18.61 -18.30
N PRO A 57 22.41 19.27 -17.40
CA PRO A 57 23.15 18.58 -16.34
C PRO A 57 22.18 17.85 -15.39
N VAL A 58 22.46 16.57 -15.15
CA VAL A 58 21.65 15.70 -14.31
C VAL A 58 22.44 15.26 -13.09
N TYR A 59 21.80 15.32 -11.92
CA TYR A 59 22.32 14.79 -10.66
C TYR A 59 21.44 13.65 -10.19
N LEU A 60 22.03 12.49 -9.96
CA LEU A 60 21.34 11.36 -9.39
C LEU A 60 21.22 11.53 -7.87
N TYR A 61 20.04 11.27 -7.32
CA TYR A 61 19.77 11.48 -5.90
C TYR A 61 19.06 10.28 -5.24
N GLU A 62 18.98 10.30 -3.91
CA GLU A 62 18.41 9.22 -3.07
C GLU A 62 19.04 7.86 -3.39
N LYS A 63 18.25 6.80 -3.56
CA LYS A 63 18.75 5.43 -3.83
C LYS A 63 19.46 5.30 -5.19
N ALA A 64 19.35 6.30 -6.06
CA ALA A 64 20.05 6.32 -7.34
C ALA A 64 21.37 7.10 -7.30
N ALA A 65 21.66 7.84 -6.22
CA ALA A 65 22.86 8.67 -6.10
C ALA A 65 24.13 7.83 -6.27
N ARG A 66 25.07 8.32 -7.10
CA ARG A 66 26.40 7.72 -7.19
C ARG A 66 27.30 8.17 -6.05
N ASP A 67 27.13 9.43 -5.64
CA ASP A 67 27.82 10.04 -4.52
C ASP A 67 26.86 10.11 -3.31
N PRO A 68 27.13 9.38 -2.22
CA PRO A 68 26.30 9.41 -1.02
C PRO A 68 26.12 10.81 -0.42
N SER A 69 27.09 11.72 -0.59
CA SER A 69 26.99 13.09 -0.08
C SER A 69 25.90 13.90 -0.80
N ARG A 70 25.51 13.48 -2.00
CA ARG A 70 24.47 14.10 -2.84
C ARG A 70 23.13 13.36 -2.77
N ALA A 71 22.99 12.34 -1.93
CA ALA A 71 21.74 11.59 -1.81
C ALA A 71 20.55 12.49 -1.42
N ASN A 72 20.79 13.49 -0.57
CA ASN A 72 19.75 14.44 -0.15
C ASN A 72 19.57 15.56 -1.17
N LEU A 73 18.36 15.66 -1.72
CA LEU A 73 17.98 16.67 -2.70
C LEU A 73 18.22 18.11 -2.24
N ALA A 74 18.10 18.40 -0.94
CA ALA A 74 18.36 19.75 -0.41
C ALA A 74 19.83 20.14 -0.56
N VAL A 75 20.76 19.19 -0.45
CA VAL A 75 22.20 19.42 -0.66
C VAL A 75 22.45 19.75 -2.13
N ILE A 76 21.84 18.99 -3.05
CA ILE A 76 21.94 19.29 -4.49
C ILE A 76 21.34 20.67 -4.79
N ARG A 77 20.18 21.01 -4.24
CA ARG A 77 19.50 22.29 -4.47
C ARG A 77 20.09 23.48 -3.74
N GLU A 78 21.08 23.29 -2.86
CA GLU A 78 21.67 24.40 -2.11
C GLU A 78 22.26 25.45 -3.06
N GLY A 79 21.87 26.72 -2.86
CA GLY A 79 22.16 27.83 -3.77
C GLY A 79 21.11 28.05 -4.87
N GLU A 80 20.13 27.14 -5.00
CA GLU A 80 19.05 27.19 -5.97
C GLU A 80 19.55 27.37 -7.42
N TYR A 81 18.80 28.04 -8.29
CA TYR A 81 19.17 28.33 -9.67
C TYR A 81 20.34 29.31 -9.75
N GLU A 82 20.33 30.37 -8.93
CA GLU A 82 21.31 31.46 -8.97
C GLU A 82 22.71 30.97 -8.58
N GLY A 83 22.84 30.18 -7.52
CA GLY A 83 24.11 29.66 -7.05
C GLY A 83 24.66 28.49 -7.87
N PHE A 84 23.84 27.87 -8.72
CA PHE A 84 24.24 26.67 -9.45
C PHE A 84 25.29 26.93 -10.53
N PHE A 85 25.32 28.14 -11.10
CA PHE A 85 26.29 28.55 -12.12
C PHE A 85 27.74 28.41 -11.63
N ASP A 86 28.00 28.70 -10.36
CA ASP A 86 29.33 28.54 -9.76
C ASP A 86 29.52 27.18 -9.12
N LYS A 87 28.43 26.60 -8.59
CA LYS A 87 28.45 25.26 -8.00
C LYS A 87 28.94 24.20 -8.98
N ILE A 88 28.39 24.16 -10.21
CA ILE A 88 28.72 23.13 -11.21
C ILE A 88 30.21 23.14 -11.63
N LYS A 89 30.90 24.28 -11.49
CA LYS A 89 32.33 24.40 -11.84
C LYS A 89 33.24 23.70 -10.85
N LYS A 90 32.75 23.40 -9.64
CA LYS A 90 33.53 22.73 -8.59
C LYS A 90 33.65 21.24 -8.90
N ALA A 91 34.83 20.66 -8.65
CA ALA A 91 35.12 19.27 -8.97
C ALA A 91 34.15 18.30 -8.27
N GLU A 92 33.81 18.60 -7.01
CA GLU A 92 32.86 17.86 -6.19
C GLU A 92 31.39 18.06 -6.60
N TRP A 93 31.11 18.79 -7.68
CA TRP A 93 29.77 19.04 -8.22
C TRP A 93 29.65 18.71 -9.72
N GLN A 94 30.57 17.93 -10.30
CA GLN A 94 30.36 17.39 -11.64
C GLN A 94 29.04 16.61 -11.73
N PRO A 95 28.23 16.82 -12.78
CA PRO A 95 26.96 16.11 -12.96
C PRO A 95 27.18 14.62 -13.24
N ASP A 96 26.23 13.78 -12.85
CA ASP A 96 26.27 12.33 -13.11
C ASP A 96 26.08 12.01 -14.61
N PHE A 97 25.32 12.86 -15.31
CA PHE A 97 25.13 12.83 -16.75
C PHE A 97 24.96 14.23 -17.32
N GLY A 98 25.27 14.39 -18.60
CA GLY A 98 25.16 15.67 -19.30
C GLY A 98 26.42 16.55 -19.19
N PRO A 99 26.39 17.76 -19.76
CA PRO A 99 27.54 18.64 -19.79
C PRO A 99 27.86 19.20 -18.39
N ASN A 100 29.14 19.43 -18.11
CA ASN A 100 29.58 20.17 -16.90
C ASN A 100 29.40 21.68 -17.07
N GLU A 101 28.20 22.08 -17.50
CA GLU A 101 27.81 23.45 -17.79
C GLU A 101 26.34 23.62 -17.40
N PHE A 102 26.04 24.69 -16.66
CA PHE A 102 24.67 24.94 -16.23
C PHE A 102 23.85 25.50 -17.39
N ASN A 103 22.74 24.85 -17.72
CA ASN A 103 21.88 25.29 -18.80
C ASN A 103 21.08 26.52 -18.35
N ALA A 104 21.41 27.72 -18.82
CA ALA A 104 20.74 28.94 -18.33
C ALA A 104 19.21 28.93 -18.57
N LYS A 105 18.72 28.33 -19.65
CA LYS A 105 17.27 28.30 -19.93
C LYS A 105 16.55 27.25 -19.10
N ALA A 106 17.11 26.04 -19.00
CA ALA A 106 16.44 24.88 -18.40
C ALA A 106 16.89 24.55 -16.97
N GLY A 107 18.05 25.05 -16.53
CA GLY A 107 18.71 24.75 -15.27
C GLY A 107 19.33 23.36 -15.19
N ALA A 108 19.31 22.76 -14.00
CA ALA A 108 19.71 21.37 -13.75
C ALA A 108 18.52 20.53 -13.30
N THR A 109 18.61 19.21 -13.47
CA THR A 109 17.55 18.28 -13.06
C THR A 109 18.09 17.21 -12.12
N ALA A 110 17.44 17.01 -10.96
CA ALA A 110 17.68 15.86 -10.11
C ALA A 110 16.80 14.68 -10.55
N ILE A 111 17.37 13.49 -10.73
CA ILE A 111 16.62 12.28 -11.09
C ILE A 111 17.00 11.16 -10.13
N GLY A 112 16.04 10.42 -9.60
CA GLY A 112 16.39 9.40 -8.61
C GLY A 112 15.29 8.41 -8.33
N ALA A 113 15.59 7.47 -7.45
CA ALA A 113 14.62 6.52 -6.92
C ALA A 113 14.51 6.72 -5.42
N ARG A 114 13.28 6.84 -4.90
CA ARG A 114 13.08 7.19 -3.48
C ARG A 114 11.81 6.58 -2.92
N GLU A 115 11.72 6.63 -1.59
CA GLU A 115 10.52 6.27 -0.84
C GLU A 115 9.34 7.14 -1.26
N PHE A 116 8.13 6.61 -1.09
CA PHE A 116 6.92 7.39 -1.28
C PHE A 116 6.89 8.55 -0.29
N LEU A 117 6.60 9.76 -0.79
CA LEU A 117 6.50 10.97 0.04
C LEU A 117 5.06 11.42 0.02
N ILE A 118 4.49 11.64 1.22
CA ILE A 118 3.16 12.22 1.36
C ILE A 118 3.29 13.68 1.77
N ALA A 119 2.78 14.57 0.93
CA ALA A 119 2.57 15.96 1.29
C ALA A 119 1.24 16.06 2.04
N TYR A 120 1.31 16.41 3.32
CA TYR A 120 0.21 16.32 4.26
C TYR A 120 0.10 17.61 5.08
N ASN A 121 -1.05 18.27 5.02
CA ASN A 121 -1.31 19.50 5.75
C ASN A 121 -2.32 19.23 6.86
N VAL A 122 -2.09 19.77 8.06
CA VAL A 122 -3.06 19.72 9.16
C VAL A 122 -3.62 21.12 9.42
N ASN A 123 -4.95 21.23 9.43
CA ASN A 123 -5.68 22.49 9.51
C ASN A 123 -5.83 22.92 10.96
N LEU A 124 -5.56 24.20 11.24
CA LEU A 124 -5.70 24.77 12.57
C LEU A 124 -6.79 25.85 12.58
N ASN A 125 -7.50 26.00 13.69
CA ASN A 125 -8.49 27.05 13.92
C ASN A 125 -7.88 28.46 14.12
N THR A 126 -6.87 28.83 13.34
CA THR A 126 -6.18 30.12 13.45
C THR A 126 -5.72 30.62 12.10
N LYS A 127 -5.59 31.94 11.94
CA LYS A 127 -4.91 32.58 10.79
C LYS A 127 -3.42 32.83 11.04
N SER A 128 -2.94 32.58 12.26
CA SER A 128 -1.58 32.95 12.66
C SER A 128 -0.56 31.91 12.22
N VAL A 129 0.24 32.27 11.22
CA VAL A 129 1.41 31.51 10.76
C VAL A 129 2.38 31.22 11.91
N ARG A 130 2.55 32.15 12.85
CA ARG A 130 3.41 31.97 14.03
C ARG A 130 2.94 30.83 14.93
N ARG A 131 1.63 30.70 15.13
CA ARG A 131 1.02 29.61 15.91
C ARG A 131 1.16 28.27 15.18
N ALA A 132 0.94 28.24 13.87
CA ALA A 132 1.16 27.05 13.06
C ALA A 132 2.64 26.60 13.05
N ASN A 133 3.58 27.54 12.94
CA ASN A 133 5.02 27.23 13.03
C ASN A 133 5.41 26.66 14.39
N SER A 134 4.76 27.12 15.47
CA SER A 134 4.97 26.51 16.78
C SER A 134 4.59 25.03 16.76
N VAL A 135 3.46 24.64 16.17
CA VAL A 135 3.11 23.20 16.05
C VAL A 135 4.10 22.48 15.13
N ALA A 136 4.42 23.06 13.96
CA ALA A 136 5.35 22.50 13.00
C ALA A 136 6.74 22.17 13.59
N PHE A 137 7.25 23.05 14.45
CA PHE A 137 8.56 22.86 15.09
C PHE A 137 8.54 21.80 16.19
N ASP A 138 7.39 21.48 16.78
CA ASP A 138 7.30 20.36 17.72
C ASP A 138 7.27 19.02 16.97
N VAL A 139 6.63 18.96 15.80
CA VAL A 139 6.40 17.68 15.10
C VAL A 139 7.52 17.31 14.13
N ARG A 140 8.19 18.28 13.49
CA ARG A 140 9.25 17.98 12.50
C ARG A 140 10.51 17.46 13.17
N GLU A 141 11.23 16.57 12.48
CA GLU A 141 12.43 15.92 13.01
C GLU A 141 13.50 16.92 13.47
N GLN A 142 13.75 17.96 12.67
CA GLN A 142 14.74 19.01 12.97
C GLN A 142 14.40 19.81 14.23
N GLY A 143 13.14 19.78 14.66
CA GLY A 143 12.66 20.43 15.86
C GLY A 143 12.91 21.94 15.91
N ARG A 144 13.30 22.42 17.10
CA ARG A 144 13.52 23.84 17.44
C ARG A 144 14.99 24.15 17.67
N VAL A 145 15.38 25.39 17.41
CA VAL A 145 16.65 25.92 17.89
C VAL A 145 16.55 26.14 19.39
N LYS A 146 17.56 25.70 20.14
CA LYS A 146 17.66 25.94 21.58
C LYS A 146 18.12 27.38 21.80
N THR A 147 17.46 28.08 22.69
CA THR A 147 17.73 29.49 23.01
C THR A 147 18.27 29.62 24.43
N LEU A 148 19.04 30.68 24.70
CA LEU A 148 19.69 30.92 25.99
C LEU A 148 18.69 31.11 27.14
N ASP A 149 17.54 31.73 26.86
CA ASP A 149 16.47 32.05 27.81
C ASP A 149 15.35 31.00 27.82
N GLY A 150 15.45 29.95 27.00
CA GLY A 150 14.42 28.93 26.82
C GLY A 150 13.16 29.40 26.08
N THR A 151 13.11 30.63 25.58
CA THR A 151 11.95 31.15 24.85
C THR A 151 12.07 30.90 23.34
N PRO A 152 10.96 30.79 22.58
CA PRO A 152 11.03 30.60 21.13
C PRO A 152 11.69 31.74 20.33
N THR A 153 11.91 32.91 20.95
CA THR A 153 12.45 34.11 20.30
C THR A 153 13.80 34.56 20.88
N GLY A 154 14.33 33.84 21.87
CA GLY A 154 15.61 34.19 22.49
C GLY A 154 16.81 33.96 21.58
N ASN A 155 17.97 34.42 22.06
CA ASN A 155 19.24 34.27 21.36
C ASN A 155 19.60 32.78 21.21
N PRO A 156 19.94 32.31 19.99
CA PRO A 156 20.33 30.92 19.74
C PRO A 156 21.54 30.50 20.58
N MET A 157 21.47 29.30 21.16
CA MET A 157 22.65 28.59 21.63
C MET A 157 23.39 28.00 20.44
N VAL A 158 24.70 28.18 20.39
CA VAL A 158 25.56 27.62 19.34
C VAL A 158 26.53 26.59 19.92
N ASP A 159 26.91 25.61 19.09
CA ASP A 159 27.94 24.64 19.43
C ASP A 159 29.35 25.23 19.27
N ALA A 160 30.38 24.42 19.55
CA ALA A 160 31.78 24.83 19.42
C ALA A 160 32.20 25.25 17.99
N LYS A 161 31.39 24.95 16.97
CA LYS A 161 31.61 25.32 15.56
C LYS A 161 30.73 26.50 15.13
N GLY A 162 29.98 27.13 16.05
CA GLY A 162 29.08 28.23 15.76
C GLY A 162 27.73 27.81 15.18
N ASN A 163 27.40 26.52 15.12
CA ASN A 163 26.12 26.05 14.57
C ASN A 163 25.03 26.07 15.66
N PRO A 164 23.78 26.45 15.32
CA PRO A 164 22.69 26.43 16.29
C PRO A 164 22.42 25.02 16.85
N ILE A 165 22.43 24.90 18.17
CA ILE A 165 22.04 23.67 18.88
C ILE A 165 20.52 23.49 18.73
N ARG A 166 20.08 22.27 18.43
CA ARG A 166 18.66 21.96 18.20
C ARG A 166 18.12 20.95 19.20
N VAL A 167 16.86 21.14 19.56
CA VAL A 167 16.04 20.15 20.27
C VAL A 167 15.19 19.44 19.22
N PRO A 168 15.38 18.13 18.99
CA PRO A 168 14.60 17.37 18.01
C PRO A 168 13.09 17.42 18.28
N GLY A 169 12.29 17.29 17.22
CA GLY A 169 10.83 17.17 17.35
C GLY A 169 10.37 15.73 17.60
N MET A 170 9.05 15.56 17.63
CA MET A 170 8.36 14.31 17.98
C MET A 170 8.50 13.22 16.93
N LEU A 171 8.60 13.58 15.64
CA LEU A 171 8.51 12.62 14.54
C LEU A 171 9.83 12.54 13.75
N LYS A 172 10.19 11.34 13.34
CA LYS A 172 11.33 11.06 12.46
C LYS A 172 10.91 11.16 11.00
N HIS A 173 11.82 11.59 10.13
CA HIS A 173 11.55 11.70 8.69
C HIS A 173 10.35 12.59 8.34
N VAL A 174 10.13 13.63 9.14
CA VAL A 174 9.12 14.66 8.91
C VAL A 174 9.78 16.01 8.78
N LYS A 175 9.50 16.68 7.66
CA LYS A 175 9.77 18.11 7.48
C LYS A 175 8.44 18.85 7.61
N ALA A 176 8.39 19.91 8.40
CA ALA A 176 7.18 20.70 8.57
C ALA A 176 7.43 22.20 8.66
N ILE A 177 6.45 22.98 8.23
CA ILE A 177 6.40 24.44 8.34
C ILE A 177 4.95 24.90 8.58
N GLY A 178 4.76 25.98 9.32
CA GLY A 178 3.49 26.67 9.41
C GLY A 178 3.34 27.68 8.28
N TRP A 179 2.18 27.72 7.64
CA TRP A 179 1.88 28.66 6.57
C TRP A 179 0.40 29.07 6.57
N TYR A 180 0.07 30.15 5.86
CA TYR A 180 -1.29 30.64 5.69
C TYR A 180 -1.77 30.31 4.28
N VAL A 181 -2.99 29.77 4.17
CA VAL A 181 -3.62 29.47 2.90
C VAL A 181 -4.75 30.48 2.68
N GLU A 182 -4.50 31.42 1.77
CA GLU A 182 -5.41 32.54 1.50
C GLU A 182 -6.78 32.07 0.99
N GLU A 183 -6.80 31.06 0.11
CA GLU A 183 -8.02 30.47 -0.46
C GLU A 183 -9.02 30.00 0.61
N TYR A 184 -8.51 29.44 1.72
CA TYR A 184 -9.33 28.91 2.81
C TYR A 184 -9.38 29.81 4.04
N GLY A 185 -8.60 30.89 4.04
CA GLY A 185 -8.54 31.84 5.15
C GLY A 185 -8.00 31.26 6.46
N ILE A 186 -7.22 30.17 6.43
CA ILE A 186 -6.70 29.46 7.61
C ILE A 186 -5.18 29.28 7.56
N ALA A 187 -4.56 29.04 8.72
CA ALA A 187 -3.19 28.54 8.82
C ALA A 187 -3.17 27.02 8.95
N GLN A 188 -2.17 26.40 8.33
CA GLN A 188 -1.93 24.96 8.39
C GLN A 188 -0.52 24.65 8.86
N VAL A 189 -0.34 23.45 9.39
CA VAL A 189 0.96 22.79 9.51
C VAL A 189 1.17 21.98 8.23
N SER A 190 1.99 22.47 7.32
CA SER A 190 2.35 21.75 6.09
C SER A 190 3.52 20.81 6.35
N MET A 191 3.38 19.55 5.97
CA MET A 191 4.35 18.50 6.25
C MET A 191 4.70 17.69 4.99
N ASN A 192 5.96 17.24 4.92
CA ASN A 192 6.40 16.18 4.05
C ASN A 192 6.81 14.97 4.91
N LEU A 193 6.06 13.88 4.77
CA LEU A 193 6.35 12.57 5.35
C LEU A 193 7.23 11.81 4.37
N THR A 194 8.54 11.72 4.66
CA THR A 194 9.52 11.14 3.72
C THR A 194 9.78 9.66 3.95
N ASN A 195 9.35 9.12 5.09
CA ASN A 195 9.39 7.69 5.40
C ASN A 195 8.11 7.29 6.15
N ILE A 196 7.13 6.81 5.38
CA ILE A 196 5.78 6.47 5.89
C ILE A 196 5.73 5.17 6.71
N GLN A 197 6.80 4.38 6.71
CA GLN A 197 6.92 3.18 7.56
C GLN A 197 7.32 3.56 8.99
N GLU A 198 8.20 4.57 9.13
CA GLU A 198 8.67 5.03 10.44
C GLU A 198 7.75 6.09 11.04
N THR A 199 7.24 7.02 10.23
CA THR A 199 6.18 7.95 10.65
C THR A 199 4.94 7.76 9.78
N PRO A 200 3.97 6.95 10.24
CA PRO A 200 2.68 6.80 9.57
C PRO A 200 1.86 8.09 9.56
N LEU A 201 0.92 8.16 8.61
CA LEU A 201 0.06 9.33 8.42
C LEU A 201 -0.73 9.72 9.69
N HIS A 202 -1.31 8.74 10.37
CA HIS A 202 -2.08 8.96 11.60
C HIS A 202 -1.21 9.46 12.77
N ALA A 203 0.05 9.04 12.86
CA ALA A 203 0.98 9.52 13.88
C ALA A 203 1.29 11.00 13.69
N ALA A 204 1.43 11.46 12.44
CA ALA A 204 1.62 12.86 12.12
C ALA A 204 0.39 13.72 12.48
N PHE A 205 -0.81 13.21 12.21
CA PHE A 205 -2.05 13.86 12.61
C PHE A 205 -2.18 13.96 14.13
N ASP A 206 -1.98 12.86 14.85
CA ASP A 206 -2.07 12.80 16.31
C ASP A 206 -1.03 13.72 16.98
N ALA A 207 0.21 13.76 16.49
CA ALA A 207 1.24 14.65 17.03
C ALA A 207 0.91 16.14 16.81
N CYS A 208 0.35 16.49 15.65
CA CYS A 208 -0.16 17.85 15.42
C CYS A 208 -1.33 18.17 16.36
N HIS A 209 -2.25 17.22 16.53
CA HIS A 209 -3.39 17.38 17.44
C HIS A 209 -2.94 17.59 18.89
N GLU A 210 -2.01 16.76 19.39
CA GLU A 210 -1.47 16.89 20.74
C GLU A 210 -0.75 18.24 20.95
N SER A 211 0.13 18.61 20.01
CA SER A 211 0.89 19.87 20.09
C SER A 211 -0.01 21.11 19.97
N ALA A 212 -1.06 21.05 19.15
CA ALA A 212 -2.05 22.11 19.03
C ALA A 212 -2.89 22.25 20.32
N THR A 213 -3.41 21.14 20.84
CA THR A 213 -4.25 21.11 22.05
C THR A 213 -3.52 21.68 23.26
N ARG A 214 -2.23 21.35 23.44
CA ARG A 214 -1.37 21.93 24.50
C ARG A 214 -1.29 23.47 24.46
N ARG A 215 -1.70 24.11 23.37
CA ARG A 215 -1.66 25.57 23.15
C ARG A 215 -3.04 26.21 23.01
N GLY A 216 -4.10 25.49 23.35
CA GLY A 216 -5.49 25.93 23.14
C GLY A 216 -5.85 26.15 21.67
N LEU A 217 -5.11 25.54 20.74
CA LEU A 217 -5.50 25.44 19.33
C LEU A 217 -6.34 24.18 19.15
N ARG A 218 -7.13 24.16 18.07
CA ARG A 218 -7.88 22.99 17.62
C ARG A 218 -7.45 22.62 16.21
N VAL A 219 -7.16 21.34 16.00
CA VAL A 219 -7.08 20.75 14.66
C VAL A 219 -8.50 20.59 14.11
N THR A 220 -8.79 21.18 12.96
CA THR A 220 -10.15 21.13 12.35
C THR A 220 -10.28 20.05 11.28
N GLY A 221 -9.17 19.61 10.72
CA GLY A 221 -9.12 18.59 9.67
C GLY A 221 -7.71 18.51 9.10
N SER A 222 -7.59 17.90 7.92
CA SER A 222 -6.32 17.80 7.24
C SER A 222 -6.50 17.62 5.73
N GLU A 223 -5.41 17.70 4.99
CA GLU A 223 -5.42 17.61 3.54
C GLU A 223 -4.22 16.81 3.05
N ILE A 224 -4.48 15.85 2.14
CA ILE A 224 -3.46 15.20 1.34
C ILE A 224 -3.30 15.95 0.02
N VAL A 225 -2.13 16.53 -0.18
CA VAL A 225 -1.73 17.18 -1.44
C VAL A 225 -1.18 16.10 -2.37
N GLY A 226 -1.79 15.97 -3.56
CA GLY A 226 -1.48 14.88 -4.48
C GLY A 226 -2.25 13.60 -4.15
N MET A 227 -1.54 12.47 -4.09
CA MET A 227 -2.08 11.11 -3.90
C MET A 227 -1.40 10.42 -2.71
N VAL A 228 -2.03 9.35 -2.21
CA VAL A 228 -1.58 8.58 -1.05
C VAL A 228 -1.65 7.07 -1.35
N PRO A 229 -0.70 6.25 -0.84
CA PRO A 229 -0.82 4.79 -0.90
C PRO A 229 -1.99 4.30 -0.05
N LYS A 230 -2.73 3.30 -0.55
CA LYS A 230 -3.89 2.71 0.14
C LYS A 230 -3.56 2.29 1.57
N LYS A 231 -2.38 1.66 1.74
CA LYS A 231 -1.87 1.19 3.04
C LYS A 231 -1.89 2.28 4.12
N CYS A 232 -1.57 3.53 3.79
CA CYS A 232 -1.53 4.61 4.78
C CYS A 232 -2.90 4.93 5.38
N LEU A 233 -3.96 4.85 4.57
CA LEU A 233 -5.33 5.06 5.05
C LEU A 233 -5.85 3.82 5.78
N VAL A 234 -5.56 2.62 5.29
CA VAL A 234 -5.92 1.36 5.95
C VAL A 234 -5.29 1.27 7.35
N ASP A 235 -4.00 1.56 7.47
CA ASP A 235 -3.29 1.55 8.76
C ASP A 235 -3.80 2.66 9.69
N ALA A 236 -4.15 3.84 9.15
CA ALA A 236 -4.80 4.89 9.93
C ALA A 236 -6.17 4.48 10.45
N GLY A 237 -7.01 3.81 9.62
CA GLY A 237 -8.30 3.30 10.04
C GLY A 237 -8.18 2.30 11.20
N ARG A 238 -7.23 1.37 11.10
CA ARG A 238 -6.91 0.41 12.17
C ARG A 238 -6.48 1.10 13.46
N HIS A 239 -5.54 2.05 13.35
CA HIS A 239 -5.08 2.85 14.49
C HIS A 239 -6.23 3.57 15.20
N PHE A 240 -7.14 4.19 14.45
CA PHE A 240 -8.27 4.90 15.05
C PHE A 240 -9.34 3.96 15.64
N LEU A 241 -9.59 2.80 15.05
CA LEU A 241 -10.42 1.76 15.67
C LEU A 241 -9.82 1.27 16.99
N GLN A 242 -8.51 1.06 17.02
CA GLN A 242 -7.81 0.68 18.24
C GLN A 242 -7.96 1.76 19.34
N LYS A 243 -7.80 3.05 19.00
CA LYS A 243 -8.04 4.16 19.94
C LYS A 243 -9.48 4.23 20.45
N GLN A 244 -10.44 3.76 19.65
CA GLN A 244 -11.86 3.70 20.01
C GLN A 244 -12.23 2.44 20.81
N ASN A 245 -11.26 1.58 21.14
CA ASN A 245 -11.50 0.26 21.73
C ASN A 245 -12.49 -0.56 20.88
N TRP A 246 -12.24 -0.62 19.58
CA TRP A 246 -13.06 -1.37 18.63
C TRP A 246 -12.22 -2.40 17.84
N SER A 247 -12.90 -3.37 17.24
CA SER A 247 -12.26 -4.40 16.42
C SER A 247 -11.68 -3.79 15.14
N GLU A 248 -10.43 -4.15 14.82
CA GLU A 248 -9.74 -3.76 13.58
C GLU A 248 -10.17 -4.62 12.36
N GLY A 249 -10.99 -5.66 12.57
CA GLY A 249 -11.43 -6.62 11.56
C GLY A 249 -12.44 -6.10 10.53
N ALA A 250 -12.41 -4.79 10.24
CA ALA A 250 -13.25 -4.14 9.24
C ALA A 250 -12.68 -4.35 7.82
N ALA A 251 -13.55 -4.20 6.80
CA ALA A 251 -13.14 -4.21 5.40
C ALA A 251 -12.23 -3.00 5.09
N GLU A 252 -11.38 -3.10 4.07
CA GLU A 252 -10.45 -2.00 3.73
C GLU A 252 -11.18 -0.71 3.38
N GLU A 253 -12.33 -0.78 2.71
CA GLU A 253 -13.16 0.37 2.37
C GLU A 253 -13.63 1.12 3.62
N GLU A 254 -14.03 0.38 4.65
CA GLU A 254 -14.46 0.93 5.94
C GLU A 254 -13.27 1.52 6.70
N LEU A 255 -12.11 0.86 6.71
CA LEU A 255 -10.90 1.39 7.33
C LEU A 255 -10.46 2.72 6.67
N ILE A 256 -10.56 2.80 5.34
CA ILE A 256 -10.29 4.02 4.58
C ILE A 256 -11.30 5.12 4.95
N ASP A 257 -12.59 4.80 5.02
CA ASP A 257 -13.64 5.76 5.41
C ASP A 257 -13.42 6.30 6.83
N ILE A 258 -13.11 5.42 7.80
CA ILE A 258 -12.77 5.81 9.17
C ILE A 258 -11.57 6.76 9.18
N ALA A 259 -10.50 6.43 8.44
CA ALA A 259 -9.32 7.29 8.34
C ALA A 259 -9.67 8.68 7.78
N ILE A 260 -10.48 8.74 6.72
CA ILE A 260 -10.94 9.99 6.10
C ILE A 260 -11.74 10.84 7.08
N ARG A 261 -12.69 10.23 7.79
CA ARG A 261 -13.55 10.91 8.77
C ARG A 261 -12.75 11.39 9.97
N THR A 262 -11.94 10.53 10.59
CA THR A 262 -11.22 10.86 11.82
C THR A 262 -10.15 11.94 11.61
N MET A 263 -9.43 11.91 10.49
CA MET A 263 -8.44 12.95 10.17
C MET A 263 -9.03 14.20 9.51
N GLY A 264 -10.34 14.21 9.23
CA GLY A 264 -11.01 15.31 8.54
C GLY A 264 -10.42 15.59 7.16
N LEU A 265 -10.10 14.54 6.38
CA LEU A 265 -9.49 14.67 5.05
C LEU A 265 -10.39 15.38 4.02
N SER A 266 -11.68 15.47 4.33
CA SER A 266 -12.70 16.14 3.51
C SER A 266 -13.05 17.55 3.98
N GLU A 267 -12.34 18.12 4.97
CA GLU A 267 -12.76 19.37 5.62
C GLU A 267 -12.67 20.60 4.70
N LEU A 268 -11.61 20.72 3.90
CA LEU A 268 -11.47 21.82 2.92
C LEU A 268 -12.17 21.55 1.60
N LYS A 269 -12.19 20.28 1.17
CA LYS A 269 -12.78 19.83 -0.09
C LYS A 269 -13.07 18.34 -0.05
N PRO A 270 -14.04 17.83 -0.83
CA PRO A 270 -14.36 16.40 -0.86
C PRO A 270 -13.13 15.53 -1.15
N PHE A 271 -12.90 14.53 -0.30
CA PHE A 271 -11.90 13.51 -0.53
C PHE A 271 -12.52 12.36 -1.34
N ASP A 272 -12.13 12.21 -2.60
CA ASP A 272 -12.53 11.08 -3.45
C ASP A 272 -11.42 10.01 -3.44
N PRO A 273 -11.62 8.85 -2.76
CA PRO A 273 -10.61 7.81 -2.68
C PRO A 273 -10.18 7.29 -4.06
N LYS A 274 -11.07 7.25 -5.06
CA LYS A 274 -10.74 6.75 -6.41
C LYS A 274 -9.79 7.68 -7.17
N LYS A 275 -9.68 8.95 -6.75
CA LYS A 275 -8.77 9.94 -7.34
C LYS A 275 -7.52 10.15 -6.51
N LYS A 276 -7.61 9.94 -5.19
CA LYS A 276 -6.57 10.25 -4.21
C LYS A 276 -5.74 9.04 -3.79
N VAL A 277 -6.32 7.84 -3.79
CA VAL A 277 -5.61 6.60 -3.47
C VAL A 277 -5.04 6.01 -4.75
N ILE A 278 -3.73 5.74 -4.76
CA ILE A 278 -3.00 5.35 -5.97
C ILE A 278 -3.54 4.04 -6.55
N GLU A 279 -3.67 3.03 -5.71
CA GLU A 279 -4.09 1.69 -6.09
C GLU A 279 -5.52 1.71 -6.63
N LEU A 280 -6.43 2.44 -5.99
CA LEU A 280 -7.81 2.61 -6.47
C LEU A 280 -7.88 3.37 -7.80
N LYS A 281 -7.00 4.35 -8.01
CA LYS A 281 -6.91 5.11 -9.26
C LYS A 281 -6.38 4.24 -10.41
N ILE A 282 -5.37 3.41 -10.15
CA ILE A 282 -4.84 2.43 -11.11
C ILE A 282 -5.95 1.44 -11.49
N GLU A 283 -6.66 0.92 -10.49
CA GLU A 283 -7.78 -0.01 -10.71
C GLU A 283 -8.92 0.62 -11.51
N ALA A 284 -9.25 1.90 -11.26
CA ALA A 284 -10.29 2.61 -11.99
C ALA A 284 -9.90 2.93 -13.46
N THR A 285 -8.61 3.09 -13.75
CA THR A 285 -8.12 3.42 -15.10
C THR A 285 -7.82 2.20 -15.95
N THR A 286 -7.49 1.06 -15.32
CA THR A 286 -7.23 -0.21 -16.00
C THR A 286 -8.22 -1.28 -15.51
N PRO A 287 -9.51 -1.19 -15.86
CA PRO A 287 -10.51 -2.15 -15.39
C PRO A 287 -10.20 -3.54 -15.94
N LYS A 288 -9.76 -4.43 -15.07
CA LYS A 288 -9.67 -5.87 -15.36
C LYS A 288 -11.05 -6.50 -15.20
N LYS A 289 -11.41 -7.42 -16.09
CA LYS A 289 -12.54 -8.32 -15.85
C LYS A 289 -12.25 -9.09 -14.55
N SER A 290 -13.17 -9.00 -13.60
CA SER A 290 -13.09 -9.63 -12.29
C SER A 290 -14.46 -10.19 -11.96
N LEU A 291 -14.49 -11.46 -11.60
CA LEU A 291 -15.66 -12.18 -11.14
C LEU A 291 -16.12 -11.65 -9.78
N VAL A 292 -15.16 -11.27 -8.92
CA VAL A 292 -15.42 -10.74 -7.58
C VAL A 292 -16.19 -9.41 -7.61
N LYS A 293 -16.14 -8.68 -8.73
CA LYS A 293 -16.90 -7.45 -8.93
C LYS A 293 -18.33 -7.67 -9.43
N MET A 294 -18.72 -8.91 -9.73
CA MET A 294 -20.10 -9.21 -10.10
C MET A 294 -21.00 -9.21 -8.86
N ASP A 295 -22.24 -8.80 -9.03
CA ASP A 295 -23.26 -9.13 -8.05
C ASP A 295 -23.53 -10.65 -8.04
N LEU A 296 -24.10 -11.16 -6.95
CA LEU A 296 -24.34 -12.59 -6.76
C LEU A 296 -25.23 -13.19 -7.87
N ARG A 297 -26.24 -12.45 -8.33
CA ARG A 297 -27.15 -12.94 -9.38
C ARG A 297 -26.40 -13.11 -10.69
N ARG A 298 -25.57 -12.14 -11.06
CA ARG A 298 -24.75 -12.18 -12.26
C ARG A 298 -23.70 -13.28 -12.18
N PHE A 299 -23.01 -13.43 -11.05
CA PHE A 299 -22.04 -14.51 -10.86
C PHE A 299 -22.69 -15.89 -11.05
N CYS A 300 -23.86 -16.12 -10.44
CA CYS A 300 -24.61 -17.38 -10.60
C CYS A 300 -25.07 -17.60 -12.05
N ASN A 301 -25.60 -16.57 -12.72
CA ASN A 301 -26.03 -16.69 -14.11
C ASN A 301 -24.85 -16.97 -15.05
N GLU A 302 -23.69 -16.35 -14.83
CA GLU A 302 -22.48 -16.60 -15.62
C GLU A 302 -21.98 -18.04 -15.38
N THR A 303 -21.97 -18.51 -14.13
CA THR A 303 -21.58 -19.89 -13.76
C THR A 303 -22.48 -20.95 -14.41
N LEU A 304 -23.78 -20.64 -14.55
CA LEU A 304 -24.77 -21.54 -15.16
C LEU A 304 -24.70 -21.54 -16.71
N SER A 305 -24.09 -20.53 -17.31
CA SER A 305 -24.07 -20.34 -18.76
C SER A 305 -23.14 -21.32 -19.48
N GLU A 306 -23.09 -21.25 -20.81
CA GLU A 306 -22.12 -21.98 -21.64
C GLU A 306 -20.69 -21.38 -21.55
N SER A 307 -20.48 -20.34 -20.73
CA SER A 307 -19.17 -19.75 -20.49
C SER A 307 -18.27 -20.75 -19.77
N PRO A 308 -17.01 -20.95 -20.21
CA PRO A 308 -16.10 -21.89 -19.57
C PRO A 308 -15.55 -21.39 -18.22
N ALA A 309 -15.82 -20.14 -17.84
CA ALA A 309 -15.44 -19.55 -16.56
C ALA A 309 -16.49 -18.51 -16.10
N PRO A 310 -16.86 -18.44 -14.81
CA PRO A 310 -16.27 -19.14 -13.67
C PRO A 310 -16.58 -20.63 -13.65
N GLY A 311 -15.57 -21.45 -13.31
CA GLY A 311 -15.70 -22.90 -13.17
C GLY A 311 -15.70 -23.36 -11.71
N GLY A 312 -15.58 -24.68 -11.51
CA GLY A 312 -15.57 -25.28 -10.18
C GLY A 312 -14.44 -24.78 -9.27
N GLY A 313 -13.28 -24.41 -9.82
CA GLY A 313 -12.17 -23.82 -9.07
C GLY A 313 -12.51 -22.45 -8.49
N SER A 314 -13.01 -21.53 -9.32
CA SER A 314 -13.54 -20.23 -8.89
C SER A 314 -14.64 -20.35 -7.83
N VAL A 315 -15.59 -21.28 -8.01
CA VAL A 315 -16.67 -21.52 -7.03
C VAL A 315 -16.12 -22.09 -5.71
N ALA A 316 -15.16 -23.02 -5.77
CA ALA A 316 -14.50 -23.56 -4.58
C ALA A 316 -13.80 -22.45 -3.76
N ALA A 317 -13.05 -21.58 -4.43
CA ALA A 317 -12.42 -20.42 -3.78
C ALA A 317 -13.45 -19.49 -3.13
N LEU A 318 -14.58 -19.22 -3.80
CA LEU A 318 -15.66 -18.42 -3.25
C LEU A 318 -16.30 -19.07 -2.01
N MET A 319 -16.53 -20.39 -2.00
CA MET A 319 -16.99 -21.11 -0.81
C MET A 319 -16.01 -20.94 0.36
N GLY A 320 -14.71 -21.00 0.10
CA GLY A 320 -13.67 -20.73 1.09
C GLY A 320 -13.76 -19.30 1.65
N ALA A 321 -13.92 -18.31 0.78
CA ALA A 321 -14.08 -16.91 1.17
C ALA A 321 -15.32 -16.70 2.07
N LEU A 322 -16.44 -17.33 1.73
CA LEU A 322 -17.67 -17.27 2.53
C LEU A 322 -17.48 -17.95 3.89
N GLY A 323 -16.83 -19.13 3.93
CA GLY A 323 -16.57 -19.84 5.18
C GLY A 323 -15.65 -19.06 6.14
N VAL A 324 -14.60 -18.44 5.60
CA VAL A 324 -13.73 -17.52 6.36
C VAL A 324 -14.51 -16.29 6.84
N SER A 325 -15.39 -15.74 6.00
CA SER A 325 -16.18 -14.56 6.34
C SER A 325 -17.13 -14.83 7.51
N LEU A 326 -17.74 -16.01 7.58
CA LEU A 326 -18.54 -16.43 8.74
C LEU A 326 -17.68 -16.53 10.02
N GLY A 327 -16.50 -17.16 9.94
CA GLY A 327 -15.57 -17.16 11.08
C GLY A 327 -15.16 -15.75 11.51
N GLY A 328 -14.87 -14.85 10.56
CA GLY A 328 -14.55 -13.45 10.84
C GLY A 328 -15.72 -12.64 11.42
N MET A 329 -16.95 -12.93 10.98
CA MET A 329 -18.17 -12.36 11.56
C MET A 329 -18.30 -12.77 13.03
N VAL A 330 -18.14 -14.06 13.35
CA VAL A 330 -18.18 -14.52 14.75
C VAL A 330 -17.09 -13.86 15.58
N ALA A 331 -15.89 -13.68 15.03
CA ALA A 331 -14.81 -12.94 15.70
C ALA A 331 -15.23 -11.48 15.99
N ASN A 332 -15.75 -10.75 15.01
CA ASN A 332 -16.21 -9.37 15.20
C ASN A 332 -17.38 -9.26 16.21
N LEU A 333 -18.36 -10.15 16.13
CA LEU A 333 -19.46 -10.19 17.10
C LEU A 333 -18.98 -10.50 18.52
N SER A 334 -17.95 -11.34 18.65
CA SER A 334 -17.33 -11.65 19.94
C SER A 334 -16.51 -10.48 20.49
N ALA A 335 -15.81 -9.76 19.61
CA ALA A 335 -15.03 -8.57 19.96
C ALA A 335 -15.93 -7.43 20.49
N GLY A 336 -17.10 -7.22 19.87
CA GLY A 336 -18.07 -6.20 20.28
C GLY A 336 -19.09 -6.67 21.33
N LYS A 337 -18.89 -7.84 21.95
CA LYS A 337 -19.86 -8.38 22.91
C LYS A 337 -19.75 -7.67 24.26
N ARG A 338 -20.87 -7.12 24.74
CA ARG A 338 -20.95 -6.48 26.06
C ARG A 338 -20.50 -7.44 27.18
N GLY A 339 -19.62 -6.96 28.05
CA GLY A 339 -19.04 -7.72 29.15
C GLY A 339 -17.81 -8.56 28.77
N TRP A 340 -17.34 -8.48 27.52
CA TRP A 340 -16.14 -9.15 27.01
C TRP A 340 -15.07 -8.14 26.55
N GLU A 341 -15.10 -6.92 27.07
CA GLU A 341 -14.21 -5.83 26.68
C GLU A 341 -12.72 -6.21 26.86
N GLU A 342 -12.40 -7.04 27.85
CA GLU A 342 -11.06 -7.58 28.08
C GLU A 342 -10.58 -8.55 26.99
N LYS A 343 -11.52 -9.11 26.21
CA LYS A 343 -11.25 -10.05 25.12
C LYS A 343 -11.30 -9.38 23.74
N LEU A 344 -11.62 -8.09 23.68
CA LEU A 344 -11.70 -7.32 22.42
C LEU A 344 -10.49 -7.58 21.53
N ARG A 345 -9.28 -7.43 22.08
CA ARG A 345 -8.04 -7.58 21.31
C ARG A 345 -7.89 -8.99 20.73
N TYR A 346 -8.16 -10.00 21.54
CA TYR A 346 -8.06 -11.40 21.14
C TYR A 346 -8.95 -11.71 19.93
N PHE A 347 -10.21 -11.28 19.97
CA PHE A 347 -11.14 -11.50 18.85
C PHE A 347 -10.87 -10.58 17.66
N SER A 348 -10.43 -9.34 17.90
CA SER A 348 -10.00 -8.41 16.85
C SER A 348 -8.84 -9.00 16.03
N ASP A 349 -7.85 -9.60 16.67
CA ASP A 349 -6.71 -10.23 15.97
C ASP A 349 -7.18 -11.40 15.07
N TRP A 350 -8.17 -12.17 15.49
CA TRP A 350 -8.82 -13.19 14.65
C TRP A 350 -9.62 -12.59 13.50
N ALA A 351 -10.35 -11.51 13.73
CA ALA A 351 -11.11 -10.83 12.69
C ALA A 351 -10.19 -10.22 11.61
N VAL A 352 -9.03 -9.66 12.00
CA VAL A 352 -8.01 -9.18 11.06
C VAL A 352 -7.43 -10.32 10.24
N LYS A 353 -7.13 -11.48 10.86
CA LYS A 353 -6.70 -12.67 10.13
C LYS A 353 -7.78 -13.15 9.14
N ALA A 354 -9.04 -13.12 9.55
CA ALA A 354 -10.16 -13.51 8.69
C ALA A 354 -10.30 -12.58 7.47
N GLN A 355 -10.17 -11.26 7.63
CA GLN A 355 -10.17 -10.32 6.49
C GLN A 355 -9.07 -10.67 5.48
N ARG A 356 -7.83 -10.88 5.95
CA ARG A 356 -6.70 -11.25 5.09
C ARG A 356 -6.95 -12.56 4.34
N LEU A 357 -7.44 -13.59 5.04
CA LEU A 357 -7.75 -14.89 4.42
C LEU A 357 -8.89 -14.79 3.41
N LYS A 358 -9.93 -13.99 3.70
CA LYS A 358 -11.03 -13.73 2.78
C LYS A 358 -10.51 -13.02 1.52
N ASP A 359 -9.68 -11.99 1.66
CA ASP A 359 -9.12 -11.27 0.51
C ASP A 359 -8.19 -12.17 -0.34
N GLU A 360 -7.37 -13.02 0.30
CA GLU A 360 -6.55 -14.04 -0.39
C GLU A 360 -7.44 -15.06 -1.14
N MET A 361 -8.57 -15.47 -0.56
CA MET A 361 -9.52 -16.36 -1.25
C MET A 361 -10.21 -15.69 -2.43
N LEU A 362 -10.64 -14.44 -2.28
CA LEU A 362 -11.27 -13.69 -3.35
C LEU A 362 -10.32 -13.46 -4.53
N SER A 363 -9.02 -13.20 -4.27
CA SER A 363 -8.05 -13.10 -5.36
C SER A 363 -7.92 -14.43 -6.13
N LEU A 364 -8.00 -15.56 -5.43
CA LEU A 364 -7.94 -16.89 -6.05
C LEU A 364 -9.15 -17.21 -6.93
N VAL A 365 -10.32 -16.60 -6.71
CA VAL A 365 -11.50 -16.73 -7.59
C VAL A 365 -11.17 -16.26 -9.00
N ASP A 366 -10.54 -15.08 -9.12
CA ASP A 366 -10.12 -14.51 -10.39
C ASP A 366 -8.89 -15.22 -10.96
N GLU A 367 -7.92 -15.59 -10.12
CA GLU A 367 -6.71 -16.29 -10.56
C GLU A 367 -7.01 -17.65 -11.19
N ASP A 368 -8.03 -18.38 -10.72
CA ASP A 368 -8.47 -19.65 -11.33
C ASP A 368 -8.91 -19.44 -12.79
N THR A 369 -9.75 -18.43 -13.02
CA THR A 369 -10.18 -18.05 -14.37
C THR A 369 -9.01 -17.59 -15.25
N VAL A 370 -8.06 -16.85 -14.68
CA VAL A 370 -6.84 -16.44 -15.41
C VAL A 370 -5.99 -17.66 -15.78
N ALA A 371 -5.84 -18.63 -14.89
CA ALA A 371 -5.10 -19.86 -15.16
C ALA A 371 -5.77 -20.70 -16.26
N PHE A 372 -7.09 -20.87 -16.19
CA PHE A 372 -7.86 -21.55 -17.23
C PHE A 372 -7.71 -20.87 -18.61
N ASN A 373 -7.84 -19.54 -18.67
CA ASN A 373 -7.68 -18.80 -19.92
C ASN A 373 -6.27 -18.94 -20.52
N LYS A 374 -5.23 -19.08 -19.68
CA LYS A 374 -3.86 -19.37 -20.14
C LYS A 374 -3.74 -20.76 -20.78
N VAL A 375 -4.44 -21.76 -20.24
CA VAL A 375 -4.50 -23.10 -20.83
C VAL A 375 -5.15 -23.02 -22.22
N MET A 376 -6.30 -22.35 -22.33
CA MET A 376 -6.99 -22.17 -23.61
C MET A 376 -6.13 -21.41 -24.63
N ALA A 377 -5.46 -20.33 -24.23
CA ALA A 377 -4.55 -19.58 -25.08
C ALA A 377 -3.37 -20.44 -25.56
N ALA A 378 -2.79 -21.28 -24.68
CA ALA A 378 -1.70 -22.18 -25.04
C ALA A 378 -2.15 -23.24 -26.06
N PHE A 379 -3.38 -23.75 -25.96
CA PHE A 379 -3.93 -24.66 -26.97
C PHE A 379 -4.13 -23.99 -28.33
N GLY A 380 -4.42 -22.69 -28.36
CA GLY A 380 -4.59 -21.91 -29.58
C GLY A 380 -3.30 -21.51 -30.31
N LEU A 381 -2.12 -21.75 -29.75
CA LEU A 381 -0.85 -21.38 -30.38
C LEU A 381 -0.62 -22.09 -31.72
N PRO A 382 0.12 -21.47 -32.67
CA PRO A 382 0.47 -22.07 -33.96
C PRO A 382 1.20 -23.41 -33.83
N ARG A 383 1.09 -24.23 -34.87
CA ARG A 383 1.64 -25.61 -34.90
C ARG A 383 2.20 -26.01 -36.27
N GLY A 384 2.50 -25.04 -37.13
CA GLY A 384 2.98 -25.27 -38.50
C GLY A 384 4.45 -25.69 -38.54
N THR A 385 5.32 -25.07 -37.75
CA THR A 385 6.76 -25.35 -37.73
C THR A 385 7.21 -26.19 -36.54
N ALA A 386 8.39 -26.80 -36.61
CA ALA A 386 8.97 -27.53 -35.46
C ALA A 386 9.20 -26.62 -34.25
N LYS A 387 9.64 -25.37 -34.49
CA LYS A 387 9.83 -24.35 -33.45
C LYS A 387 8.51 -23.98 -32.79
N GLU A 388 7.44 -23.79 -33.57
CA GLU A 388 6.08 -23.52 -33.07
C GLU A 388 5.54 -24.70 -32.26
N LYS A 389 5.68 -25.94 -32.75
CA LYS A 389 5.25 -27.14 -32.02
C LYS A 389 5.95 -27.27 -30.67
N SER A 390 7.26 -27.00 -30.62
CA SER A 390 8.04 -27.01 -29.38
C SER A 390 7.59 -25.93 -28.41
N ALA A 391 7.48 -24.68 -28.87
CA ALA A 391 7.00 -23.55 -28.07
C ALA A 391 5.58 -23.78 -27.53
N ARG A 392 4.67 -24.28 -28.38
CA ARG A 392 3.31 -24.65 -28.01
C ARG A 392 3.28 -25.74 -26.93
N LYS A 393 4.10 -26.80 -27.07
CA LYS A 393 4.19 -27.88 -26.07
C LYS A 393 4.66 -27.33 -24.72
N ALA A 394 5.69 -26.47 -24.73
CA ALA A 394 6.19 -25.83 -23.50
C ALA A 394 5.14 -24.92 -22.86
N ALA A 395 4.42 -24.14 -23.66
CA ALA A 395 3.35 -23.26 -23.17
C ALA A 395 2.19 -24.05 -22.54
N ILE A 396 1.76 -25.16 -23.16
CA ILE A 396 0.69 -26.02 -22.62
C ILE A 396 1.13 -26.64 -21.29
N GLU A 397 2.35 -27.18 -21.20
CA GLU A 397 2.86 -27.76 -19.96
C GLU A 397 2.90 -26.72 -18.83
N ALA A 398 3.42 -25.52 -19.12
CA ALA A 398 3.48 -24.43 -18.14
C ALA A 398 2.07 -23.95 -17.72
N ALA A 399 1.12 -23.88 -18.65
CA ALA A 399 -0.25 -23.48 -18.35
C ALA A 399 -0.98 -24.54 -17.51
N ASN A 400 -0.86 -25.83 -17.84
CA ASN A 400 -1.44 -26.92 -17.05
C ASN A 400 -0.85 -26.97 -15.64
N LYS A 401 0.46 -26.70 -15.51
CA LYS A 401 1.12 -26.62 -14.20
C LYS A 401 0.52 -25.49 -13.36
N LEU A 402 0.36 -24.31 -13.94
CA LEU A 402 -0.30 -23.18 -13.26
C LEU A 402 -1.75 -23.52 -12.88
N ALA A 403 -2.51 -24.15 -13.78
CA ALA A 403 -3.89 -24.56 -13.53
C ALA A 403 -4.03 -25.64 -12.44
N ALA A 404 -2.99 -26.45 -12.19
CA ALA A 404 -2.94 -27.35 -11.04
C ALA A 404 -2.48 -26.65 -9.75
N GLU A 405 -1.58 -25.67 -9.85
CA GLU A 405 -1.03 -24.94 -8.70
C GLU A 405 -2.02 -23.95 -8.08
N VAL A 406 -2.92 -23.34 -8.87
CA VAL A 406 -3.91 -22.38 -8.34
C VAL A 406 -4.90 -23.03 -7.38
N PRO A 407 -5.60 -24.15 -7.72
CA PRO A 407 -6.49 -24.82 -6.77
C PRO A 407 -5.73 -25.41 -5.58
N LEU A 408 -4.46 -25.80 -5.73
CA LEU A 408 -3.65 -26.22 -4.58
C LEU A 408 -3.38 -25.06 -3.61
N ARG A 409 -3.20 -23.84 -4.12
CA ARG A 409 -3.14 -22.63 -3.27
C ARG A 409 -4.47 -22.40 -2.57
N VAL A 410 -5.61 -22.59 -3.24
CA VAL A 410 -6.95 -22.56 -2.61
C VAL A 410 -7.03 -23.54 -1.44
N MET A 411 -6.64 -24.81 -1.63
CA MET A 411 -6.62 -25.80 -0.54
C MET A 411 -5.77 -25.33 0.65
N ARG A 412 -4.55 -24.85 0.37
CA ARG A 412 -3.61 -24.36 1.40
C ARG A 412 -4.18 -23.18 2.17
N THR A 413 -4.77 -22.20 1.48
CA THR A 413 -5.33 -21.01 2.10
C THR A 413 -6.58 -21.37 2.90
N ALA A 414 -7.39 -22.32 2.43
CA ALA A 414 -8.60 -22.80 3.12
C ALA A 414 -8.25 -23.56 4.40
N ALA A 415 -7.17 -24.35 4.40
CA ALA A 415 -6.73 -25.08 5.58
C ALA A 415 -6.45 -24.15 6.77
N LYS A 416 -5.89 -22.95 6.52
CA LYS A 416 -5.67 -21.91 7.56
C LYS A 416 -6.98 -21.46 8.23
N ALA A 417 -8.13 -21.57 7.55
CA ALA A 417 -9.42 -21.18 8.10
C ALA A 417 -9.89 -22.11 9.23
N TYR A 418 -9.39 -23.35 9.31
CA TYR A 418 -9.75 -24.23 10.41
C TYR A 418 -9.27 -23.70 11.77
N ASP A 419 -8.14 -23.00 11.85
CA ASP A 419 -7.68 -22.40 13.11
C ASP A 419 -8.65 -21.31 13.59
N LEU A 420 -9.10 -20.45 12.67
CA LEU A 420 -10.11 -19.44 12.94
C LEU A 420 -11.42 -20.09 13.42
N LEU A 421 -11.92 -21.07 12.67
CA LEU A 421 -13.20 -21.73 12.99
C LEU A 421 -13.13 -22.54 14.29
N ALA A 422 -12.00 -23.18 14.59
CA ALA A 422 -11.78 -23.88 15.86
C ALA A 422 -11.84 -22.92 17.05
N GLU A 423 -11.15 -21.78 16.98
CA GLU A 423 -11.17 -20.79 18.05
C GLU A 423 -12.53 -20.10 18.18
N MET A 424 -13.22 -19.82 17.07
CA MET A 424 -14.58 -19.27 17.11
C MET A 424 -15.58 -20.28 17.67
N ALA A 425 -15.44 -21.57 17.34
CA ALA A 425 -16.23 -22.64 17.96
C ALA A 425 -15.95 -22.75 19.46
N ALA A 426 -14.68 -22.67 19.89
CA ALA A 426 -14.29 -22.87 21.28
C ALA A 426 -14.62 -21.67 22.17
N ARG A 427 -14.27 -20.46 21.74
CA ARG A 427 -14.27 -19.25 22.58
C ARG A 427 -15.19 -18.14 22.07
N GLY A 428 -15.61 -18.19 20.80
CA GLY A 428 -16.47 -17.18 20.20
C GLY A 428 -17.85 -17.09 20.83
N ASN A 429 -18.62 -16.11 20.37
CA ASN A 429 -19.97 -15.85 20.82
C ASN A 429 -20.85 -17.10 20.66
N PRO A 430 -21.36 -17.71 21.76
CA PRO A 430 -22.16 -18.94 21.68
C PRO A 430 -23.42 -18.79 20.83
N ALA A 431 -23.99 -17.58 20.75
CA ALA A 431 -25.16 -17.29 19.94
C ALA A 431 -24.91 -17.38 18.42
N SER A 432 -23.64 -17.45 18.00
CA SER A 432 -23.22 -17.52 16.60
C SER A 432 -22.56 -18.86 16.25
N ILE A 433 -22.80 -19.90 17.07
CA ILE A 433 -22.19 -21.23 16.84
C ILE A 433 -22.65 -21.87 15.53
N SER A 434 -23.89 -21.61 15.09
CA SER A 434 -24.41 -22.05 13.79
C SER A 434 -23.61 -21.45 12.63
N ASP A 435 -23.19 -20.19 12.73
CA ASP A 435 -22.39 -19.51 11.71
C ASP A 435 -21.01 -20.18 11.57
N VAL A 436 -20.41 -20.60 12.69
CA VAL A 436 -19.17 -21.39 12.67
C VAL A 436 -19.39 -22.74 11.98
N GLY A 437 -20.51 -23.41 12.26
CA GLY A 437 -20.87 -24.69 11.64
C GLY A 437 -21.02 -24.58 10.12
N VAL A 438 -21.74 -23.57 9.62
CA VAL A 438 -21.88 -23.31 8.18
C VAL A 438 -20.53 -22.94 7.57
N GLY A 439 -19.73 -22.12 8.25
CA GLY A 439 -18.39 -21.76 7.80
C GLY A 439 -17.47 -22.96 7.65
N LEU A 440 -17.56 -23.91 8.59
CA LEU A 440 -16.82 -25.17 8.58
C LEU A 440 -17.19 -26.07 7.39
N LEU A 441 -18.48 -26.18 7.08
CA LEU A 441 -18.97 -26.91 5.90
C LEU A 441 -18.47 -26.26 4.60
N ALA A 442 -18.53 -24.93 4.50
CA ALA A 442 -18.08 -24.20 3.32
C ALA A 442 -16.56 -24.35 3.09
N VAL A 443 -15.75 -24.29 4.16
CA VAL A 443 -14.29 -24.54 4.08
C VAL A 443 -13.99 -25.98 3.65
N ARG A 444 -14.75 -26.95 4.15
CA ARG A 444 -14.59 -28.36 3.73
C ARG A 444 -14.91 -28.54 2.24
N ALA A 445 -16.04 -28.01 1.79
CA ALA A 445 -16.44 -28.05 0.38
C ALA A 445 -15.42 -27.35 -0.52
N CYS A 446 -14.84 -26.24 -0.07
CA CYS A 446 -13.74 -25.55 -0.75
C CYS A 446 -12.52 -26.45 -0.95
N ILE A 447 -12.03 -27.12 0.10
CA ILE A 447 -10.84 -27.97 0.01
C ILE A 447 -11.10 -29.17 -0.89
N ASP A 448 -12.24 -29.84 -0.75
CA ASP A 448 -12.59 -31.01 -1.57
C ASP A 448 -12.77 -30.62 -3.04
N GLY A 449 -13.51 -29.53 -3.30
CA GLY A 449 -13.71 -29.00 -4.65
C GLY A 449 -12.42 -28.54 -5.31
N ALA A 450 -11.55 -27.83 -4.58
CA ALA A 450 -10.24 -27.45 -5.08
C ALA A 450 -9.36 -28.67 -5.36
N GLY A 451 -9.40 -29.70 -4.50
CA GLY A 451 -8.70 -30.96 -4.72
C GLY A 451 -9.14 -31.70 -6.00
N MET A 452 -10.43 -31.67 -6.35
CA MET A 452 -10.91 -32.18 -7.64
C MET A 452 -10.31 -31.41 -8.81
N ASN A 453 -10.22 -30.08 -8.71
CA ASN A 453 -9.60 -29.22 -9.73
C ASN A 453 -8.08 -29.41 -9.85
N VAL A 454 -7.37 -29.73 -8.76
CA VAL A 454 -5.96 -30.13 -8.86
C VAL A 454 -5.84 -31.45 -9.63
N ARG A 455 -6.61 -32.47 -9.25
CA ARG A 455 -6.52 -33.83 -9.83
C ARG A 455 -6.75 -33.85 -11.35
N ILE A 456 -7.77 -33.12 -11.82
CA ILE A 456 -8.06 -33.06 -13.27
C ILE A 456 -6.94 -32.39 -14.06
N ASN A 457 -6.31 -31.34 -13.51
CA ASN A 457 -5.19 -30.66 -14.16
C ASN A 457 -3.88 -31.45 -14.08
N VAL A 458 -3.64 -32.16 -12.96
CA VAL A 458 -2.48 -33.05 -12.80
C VAL A 458 -2.49 -34.19 -13.82
N ALA A 459 -3.66 -34.72 -14.16
CA ALA A 459 -3.80 -35.74 -15.20
C ALA A 459 -3.28 -35.26 -16.59
N ASN A 460 -3.30 -33.95 -16.84
CA ASN A 460 -2.86 -33.33 -18.09
C ASN A 460 -1.37 -32.95 -18.12
N LEU A 461 -0.63 -33.14 -17.02
CA LEU A 461 0.81 -32.88 -16.96
C LEU A 461 1.62 -33.99 -17.62
N LYS A 462 2.86 -33.71 -18.00
CA LYS A 462 3.84 -34.72 -18.46
C LYS A 462 4.98 -34.92 -17.46
N ASP A 463 5.24 -33.93 -16.62
CA ASP A 463 6.22 -34.05 -15.54
C ASP A 463 5.74 -34.99 -14.43
N GLU A 464 6.19 -36.25 -14.45
CA GLU A 464 5.84 -37.28 -13.47
C GLU A 464 6.27 -36.94 -12.03
N LYS A 465 7.39 -36.22 -11.86
CA LYS A 465 7.82 -35.75 -10.53
C LYS A 465 6.86 -34.67 -10.01
N GLY A 466 6.50 -33.73 -10.89
CA GLY A 466 5.51 -32.70 -10.62
C GLY A 466 4.14 -33.30 -10.25
N LYS A 467 3.67 -34.30 -11.01
CA LYS A 467 2.42 -35.02 -10.73
C LYS A 467 2.42 -35.64 -9.34
N THR A 468 3.45 -36.42 -9.03
CA THR A 468 3.56 -37.11 -7.74
C THR A 468 3.60 -36.10 -6.59
N SER A 469 4.37 -35.02 -6.74
CA SER A 469 4.45 -33.96 -5.74
C SER A 469 3.10 -33.28 -5.49
N LEU A 470 2.36 -32.94 -6.55
CA LEU A 470 1.06 -32.29 -6.44
C LEU A 470 0.01 -33.23 -5.85
N SER A 471 -0.07 -34.48 -6.31
CA SER A 471 -0.99 -35.49 -5.79
C SER A 471 -0.78 -35.75 -4.31
N ASN A 472 0.48 -35.88 -3.85
CA ASN A 472 0.78 -36.06 -2.43
C ASN A 472 0.33 -34.87 -1.59
N LYS A 473 0.52 -33.64 -2.07
CA LYS A 473 0.06 -32.44 -1.36
C LYS A 473 -1.46 -32.38 -1.27
N VAL A 474 -2.18 -32.75 -2.34
CA VAL A 474 -3.65 -32.84 -2.31
C VAL A 474 -4.10 -33.85 -1.27
N GLN A 475 -3.49 -35.03 -1.24
CA GLN A 475 -3.81 -36.07 -0.26
C GLN A 475 -3.63 -35.56 1.18
N VAL A 476 -2.47 -34.96 1.47
CA VAL A 476 -2.18 -34.39 2.80
C VAL A 476 -3.24 -33.36 3.21
N PHE A 477 -3.57 -32.41 2.34
CA PHE A 477 -4.59 -31.40 2.67
C PHE A 477 -5.99 -32.00 2.85
N THR A 478 -6.38 -33.00 2.06
CA THR A 478 -7.67 -33.67 2.19
C THR A 478 -7.77 -34.45 3.52
N GLU A 479 -6.72 -35.18 3.89
CA GLU A 479 -6.67 -35.95 5.14
C GLU A 479 -6.67 -35.04 6.37
N GLU A 480 -5.85 -33.97 6.36
CA GLU A 480 -5.82 -32.97 7.43
C GLU A 480 -7.18 -32.27 7.56
N SER A 481 -7.77 -31.87 6.44
CA SER A 481 -9.11 -31.27 6.41
C SER A 481 -10.17 -32.19 7.03
N GLU A 482 -10.07 -33.50 6.82
CA GLU A 482 -11.06 -34.47 7.32
C GLU A 482 -10.97 -34.59 8.84
N ALA A 483 -9.73 -34.69 9.35
CA ALA A 483 -9.47 -34.73 10.78
C ALA A 483 -9.97 -33.45 11.48
N ARG A 484 -9.58 -32.29 10.96
CA ARG A 484 -9.96 -30.96 11.50
C ARG A 484 -11.46 -30.72 11.43
N PHE A 485 -12.10 -31.10 10.31
CA PHE A 485 -13.54 -30.99 10.15
C PHE A 485 -14.29 -31.82 11.20
N LYS A 486 -13.89 -33.09 11.42
CA LYS A 486 -14.51 -33.95 12.43
C LYS A 486 -14.35 -33.41 13.85
N GLU A 487 -13.16 -32.91 14.18
CA GLU A 487 -12.88 -32.34 15.49
C GLU A 487 -13.77 -31.13 15.78
N ILE A 488 -13.78 -30.15 14.88
CA ILE A 488 -14.52 -28.89 15.07
C ILE A 488 -16.03 -29.15 14.99
N SER A 489 -16.49 -30.05 14.11
CA SER A 489 -17.91 -30.41 14.01
C SER A 489 -18.43 -30.99 15.33
N LYS A 490 -17.67 -31.86 16.00
CA LYS A 490 -18.05 -32.39 17.32
C LYS A 490 -18.22 -31.27 18.35
N LEU A 491 -17.34 -30.27 18.33
CA LEU A 491 -17.42 -29.12 19.23
C LEU A 491 -18.65 -28.25 18.93
N VAL A 492 -18.92 -27.98 17.66
CA VAL A 492 -20.12 -27.24 17.21
C VAL A 492 -21.39 -27.97 17.64
N GLU A 493 -21.50 -29.26 17.35
CA GLU A 493 -22.64 -30.10 17.74
C GLU A 493 -22.84 -30.15 19.25
N LYS A 494 -21.74 -30.26 20.02
CA LYS A 494 -21.81 -30.22 21.48
C LYS A 494 -22.41 -28.90 21.97
N LYS A 495 -21.97 -27.76 21.42
CA LYS A 495 -22.46 -26.44 21.81
C LYS A 495 -23.87 -26.12 21.34
N LEU A 496 -24.31 -26.70 20.22
CA LEU A 496 -25.69 -26.58 19.75
C LEU A 496 -26.70 -27.28 20.67
N LYS A 497 -26.27 -28.32 21.39
CA LYS A 497 -27.12 -29.11 22.29
C LYS A 497 -27.30 -28.50 23.68
N GLY A 498 -26.60 -27.40 24.00
CA GLY A 498 -26.59 -26.76 25.33
C GLY A 498 -25.43 -27.25 26.18
#